data_AF-A0A1B0D891-F1
#
_entry.id   AF-A0A1B0D891-F1
#
_cell.length_a   1.000
_cell.length_b   1.000
_cell.length_c   1.000
_cell.angle_alpha   90.00
_cell.angle_beta   90.00
_cell.angle_gamma   90.00
#
_symmetry.space_group_name_H-M   'P 1'
#
loop_
_entity.id
_entity.type
_entity.pdbx_description
1 polymer ?
#
loop_
_entity_poly.entity_id
_entity_poly.type
_entity_poly.pdbx_seq_one_letter_code
_entity_poly.pdbx_strand_id
1 'polypeptide(L)' 'MRGVDLWLAQSDEFLLQHLSTSPEVEPPTFAMQLRSTLRYIQDNQFPAVTVFPDNRPHYYRRDEASGCWQLVRY' A
#
# COMPACT_ATOMS: atom_id res chain seq x y z
N MET A 1 16.34 -3.49 4.77
CA MET A 1 15.59 -2.31 5.26
C MET A 1 15.01 -2.63 6.63
N ARG A 2 15.64 -2.22 7.73
CA ARG A 2 15.18 -2.58 9.10
C ARG A 2 13.99 -1.74 9.58
N GLY A 3 13.61 -0.68 8.86
CA GLY A 3 12.61 0.27 9.32
C GLY A 3 11.18 -0.25 9.33
N VAL A 4 10.76 -1.00 8.30
CA VAL A 4 9.38 -1.47 8.16
C VAL A 4 9.03 -2.55 9.19
N ASP A 5 9.97 -3.46 9.48
CA ASP A 5 9.79 -4.53 10.47
C ASP A 5 9.49 -3.96 11.87
N LEU A 6 10.16 -2.84 12.22
CA LEU A 6 9.94 -2.16 13.50
C LEU A 6 8.51 -1.64 13.63
N TRP A 7 7.95 -1.07 12.56
CA TRP A 7 6.56 -0.61 12.54
C TRP A 7 5.59 -1.78 12.57
N LEU A 8 5.83 -2.84 11.79
CA LEU A 8 4.96 -4.02 11.77
C LEU A 8 4.87 -4.73 13.12
N ALA A 9 5.88 -4.61 13.98
CA ALA A 9 5.88 -5.15 15.34
C ALA A 9 5.06 -4.35 16.37
N GLN A 10 4.66 -3.10 16.06
CA GLN A 10 3.91 -2.25 16.98
C GLN A 10 2.43 -2.64 17.06
N SER A 11 1.70 -2.17 18.08
CA SER A 11 0.24 -2.34 18.19
C SER A 11 -0.52 -1.42 17.23
N ASP A 12 -1.81 -1.71 17.00
CA ASP A 12 -2.65 -0.89 16.12
C ASP A 12 -2.85 0.52 16.68
N GLU A 13 -2.99 0.66 18.00
CA GLU A 13 -3.10 1.96 18.66
C GLU A 13 -1.82 2.78 18.50
N PHE A 14 -0.66 2.13 18.64
CA PHE A 14 0.62 2.80 18.44
C PHE A 14 0.78 3.29 17.01
N LEU A 15 0.45 2.43 16.03
CA LEU A 15 0.48 2.77 14.61
C LEU A 15 -0.47 3.92 14.29
N LEU A 16 -1.69 3.89 14.81
CA LEU A 16 -2.67 4.95 14.64
C LEU A 16 -2.14 6.28 15.18
N GLN A 17 -1.61 6.30 16.41
CA GLN A 17 -1.14 7.53 17.04
C GLN A 17 0.10 8.15 16.37
N HIS A 18 0.95 7.35 15.74
CA HIS A 18 2.24 7.83 15.21
C HIS A 18 2.30 7.93 13.69
N LEU A 19 1.40 7.25 12.96
CA LEU A 19 1.41 7.22 11.50
C LEU A 19 0.12 7.77 10.86
N SER A 20 -0.87 8.18 11.66
CA SER A 20 -1.96 9.05 11.20
C SER A 20 -1.64 10.52 11.47
N THR A 21 -2.13 11.41 10.61
CA THR A 21 -2.14 12.85 10.86
C THR A 21 -3.26 13.30 11.79
N SER A 22 -4.26 12.44 12.03
CA SER A 22 -5.46 12.75 12.79
C SER A 22 -6.03 11.50 13.52
N PRO A 23 -5.33 10.97 14.53
CA PRO A 23 -5.65 9.68 15.17
C PRO A 23 -7.07 9.55 15.72
N GLU A 24 -7.67 10.65 16.15
CA GLU A 24 -9.00 10.67 16.79
C GLU A 24 -10.17 10.50 15.81
N VAL A 25 -9.94 10.72 14.50
CA VAL A 25 -11.00 10.73 13.48
C VAL A 25 -10.73 9.78 12.32
N GLU A 26 -9.70 8.93 12.43
CA GLU A 26 -9.43 7.92 11.41
C GLU A 26 -10.55 6.87 11.36
N PRO A 27 -10.80 6.28 10.17
CA PRO A 27 -11.68 5.13 10.05
C PRO A 27 -11.19 3.93 10.89
N PRO A 28 -12.11 3.05 11.34
CA PRO A 28 -11.75 1.87 12.12
C PRO A 28 -10.84 0.88 11.35
N THR A 29 -10.75 1.00 10.02
CA THR A 29 -9.92 0.16 9.16
C THR A 29 -8.50 0.71 8.93
N PHE A 30 -8.16 1.87 9.50
CA PHE A 30 -6.89 2.56 9.26
C PHE A 30 -5.67 1.68 9.55
N ALA A 31 -5.55 1.14 10.77
CA ALA A 31 -4.38 0.35 11.15
C ALA A 31 -4.22 -0.91 10.28
N MET A 32 -5.33 -1.56 9.92
CA MET A 32 -5.34 -2.70 9.01
C MET A 32 -4.83 -2.32 7.60
N GLN A 33 -5.30 -1.20 7.04
CA GLN A 33 -4.86 -0.71 5.74
C GLN A 33 -3.39 -0.32 5.78
N LEU A 34 -2.95 0.38 6.83
CA LEU A 34 -1.57 0.76 7.04
C LEU A 34 -0.64 -0.46 7.12
N ARG A 35 -1.01 -1.51 7.87
CA ARG A 35 -0.22 -2.77 7.91
C ARG A 35 -0.11 -3.44 6.56
N SER A 36 -1.19 -3.44 5.78
CA SER A 36 -1.19 -4.00 4.43
C SER A 36 -0.25 -3.22 3.51
N THR A 37 -0.24 -1.89 3.61
CA THR A 37 0.71 -1.02 2.91
C THR A 37 2.16 -1.27 3.33
N LEU A 38 2.43 -1.38 4.64
CA LEU A 38 3.77 -1.67 5.15
C LEU A 38 4.28 -3.03 4.66
N ARG A 39 3.44 -4.07 4.66
CA ARG A 39 3.79 -5.38 4.07
C ARG A 39 4.09 -5.27 2.59
N TYR A 40 3.27 -4.54 1.82
CA TYR A 40 3.55 -4.32 0.41
C TYR A 40 4.91 -3.66 0.16
N ILE A 41 5.28 -2.66 0.97
CA ILE A 41 6.61 -2.03 0.91
C ILE A 41 7.71 -3.03 1.29
N GLN A 42 7.49 -3.86 2.32
CA GLN A 42 8.44 -4.89 2.74
C GLN A 42 8.71 -5.91 1.63
N ASP A 43 7.65 -6.36 0.94
CA ASP A 43 7.72 -7.33 -0.16
C ASP A 43 8.32 -6.73 -1.44
N ASN A 44 8.26 -5.39 -1.58
CA ASN A 44 8.70 -4.65 -2.77
C ASN A 44 9.86 -3.69 -2.46
N GLN A 45 10.95 -4.21 -1.90
CA GLN A 45 12.12 -3.40 -1.51
C GLN A 45 12.76 -2.62 -2.68
N PHE A 46 12.54 -3.07 -3.91
CA PHE A 46 13.04 -2.42 -5.13
C PHE A 46 11.86 -2.17 -6.09
N PRO A 47 11.00 -1.16 -5.84
CA PRO A 47 9.74 -1.00 -6.56
C PRO A 47 9.93 -0.73 -8.06
N ALA A 48 11.05 -0.11 -8.45
CA ALA A 48 11.43 0.06 -9.86
C ALA A 48 11.70 -1.27 -10.60
N VAL A 49 11.77 -2.40 -9.89
CA VAL A 49 11.97 -3.74 -10.47
C VAL A 49 10.78 -4.66 -10.12
N THR A 50 10.29 -4.64 -8.89
CA THR A 50 9.24 -5.55 -8.42
C THR A 50 7.83 -5.04 -8.74
N VAL A 51 7.63 -3.72 -8.81
CA VAL A 51 6.33 -3.09 -9.09
C VAL A 51 6.27 -2.55 -10.52
N PHE A 52 7.34 -1.95 -11.01
CA PHE A 52 7.41 -1.30 -12.33
C PHE A 52 8.48 -1.95 -13.21
N PRO A 53 8.27 -3.18 -13.72
CA PRO A 53 9.26 -3.86 -14.54
C PRO A 53 9.63 -3.03 -15.77
N ASP A 54 10.91 -3.09 -16.15
CA ASP A 54 11.49 -2.30 -17.25
C ASP A 54 11.29 -0.77 -17.11
N ASN A 55 11.06 -0.30 -15.88
CA ASN A 55 10.76 1.10 -15.59
C ASN A 55 9.52 1.63 -16.36
N ARG A 56 8.55 0.75 -16.63
CA ARG A 56 7.31 1.08 -17.32
C ARG A 56 6.16 1.28 -16.33
N PRO A 57 5.28 2.25 -16.57
CA PRO A 57 4.09 2.43 -15.75
C PRO A 57 3.05 1.34 -16.01
N HIS A 58 2.16 1.12 -15.04
CA HIS A 58 0.95 0.32 -15.26
C HIS A 58 -0.12 1.15 -15.95
N TYR A 59 -0.65 0.64 -17.06
CA TYR A 59 -1.78 1.25 -17.75
C TYR A 59 -3.06 0.53 -17.37
N TYR A 60 -4.11 1.29 -17.12
CA TYR A 60 -5.43 0.74 -16.84
C TYR A 60 -6.46 1.38 -17.77
N ARG A 61 -7.45 0.60 -18.19
CA ARG A 61 -8.63 1.10 -18.90
C ARG A 61 -9.89 0.65 -18.19
N ARG A 62 -10.98 1.40 -18.35
CA ARG A 62 -12.30 0.96 -17.89
C ARG A 62 -12.86 -0.04 -18.89
N ASP A 63 -13.30 -1.17 -18.39
CA ASP A 63 -14.05 -2.16 -19.14
C ASP A 63 -15.47 -1.65 -19.44
N GLU A 64 -15.92 -1.76 -20.68
CA GLU A 64 -17.21 -1.19 -21.09
C GLU A 64 -18.41 -1.97 -20.55
N ALA A 65 -18.25 -3.28 -20.33
CA ALA A 65 -19.34 -4.15 -19.85
C ALA A 65 -19.54 -4.05 -18.34
N SER A 66 -18.45 -4.11 -17.56
CA SER A 66 -18.48 -4.09 -16.09
C SER A 66 -18.27 -2.71 -15.48
N GLY A 67 -17.69 -1.77 -16.23
CA GLY A 67 -17.26 -0.46 -15.72
C GLY A 67 -16.00 -0.50 -14.84
N CYS A 68 -15.46 -1.69 -14.55
CA CYS A 68 -14.29 -1.87 -13.69
C CYS A 68 -12.99 -1.51 -14.39
N TRP A 69 -11.97 -1.09 -13.62
CA TRP A 69 -10.62 -0.89 -14.15
C TRP A 69 -9.94 -2.24 -14.40
N GLN A 70 -9.39 -2.41 -15.60
CA GLN A 70 -8.60 -3.58 -15.99
C GLN A 70 -7.18 -3.16 -16.37
N LEU A 71 -6.18 -3.96 -15.98
CA LEU A 71 -4.79 -3.76 -16.35
C LEU A 71 -4.61 -4.01 -17.85
N VAL A 72 -3.93 -3.08 -18.52
CA VAL A 72 -3.59 -3.15 -19.94
C VAL A 72 -2.08 -3.35 -20.06
N ARG A 73 -1.68 -4.34 -20.86
CA ARG A 73 -0.26 -4.56 -21.21
C ARG A 73 -0.03 -3.98 -22.61
N TYR A 74 0.94 -3.08 -22.72
CA TYR A 74 1.45 -2.54 -23.99
C TYR A 74 2.78 -3.22 -24.35
#